data_AF-N9FK04-F1
#
_entry.id   AF-N9FK04-F1
#
_cell.length_a   1.000
_cell.length_b   1.000
_cell.length_c   1.000
_cell.angle_alpha   90.00
_cell.angle_beta   90.00
_cell.angle_gamma   90.00
#
_symmetry.space_group_name_H-M   'P 1'
#
loop_
_entity.id
_entity.type
_entity.pdbx_description
1 polymer ?
#
loop_
_entity_poly.entity_id
_entity_poly.type
_entity_poly.pdbx_seq_one_letter_code
_entity_poly.pdbx_strand_id
1 'polypeptide(L)' 'MIPHGATHIENDGTFWQNHNGTWSYWSDVFGWCGYIGLVNQMFLNNKNELGVMQA' A
#
# COMPACT_ATOMS: atom_id res chain seq x y z
N MET A 1 13.20 -1.42 -5.91
CA MET A 1 12.42 -2.61 -6.31
C MET A 1 11.02 -2.42 -5.77
N ILE A 2 9.98 -2.60 -6.58
CA ILE A 2 8.60 -2.54 -6.11
C ILE A 2 8.29 -3.90 -5.46
N PRO A 3 7.80 -3.95 -4.20
CA PRO A 3 7.41 -5.20 -3.55
C PRO A 3 6.29 -5.90 -4.34
N HIS A 4 6.37 -7.22 -4.43
CA HIS A 4 5.33 -7.99 -5.10
C HIS A 4 3.99 -7.81 -4.37
N GLY A 5 2.93 -7.53 -5.16
CA GLY A 5 1.59 -7.24 -4.64
C GLY A 5 1.35 -5.77 -4.25
N ALA A 6 2.34 -4.88 -4.38
CA ALA A 6 2.12 -3.46 -4.15
C ALA A 6 1.09 -2.92 -5.17
N THR A 7 0.03 -2.32 -4.67
CA THR A 7 -1.01 -1.66 -5.50
C THR A 7 -0.94 -0.15 -5.40
N HIS A 8 -0.33 0.39 -4.33
CA HIS A 8 -0.22 1.82 -4.10
C HIS A 8 1.16 2.20 -3.55
N ILE A 9 1.49 3.48 -3.66
CA ILE A 9 2.68 4.10 -3.09
C ILE A 9 2.33 5.46 -2.49
N GLU A 10 2.94 5.80 -1.35
CA GLU A 10 2.91 7.13 -0.77
C GLU A 10 4.06 8.00 -1.29
N ASN A 11 3.94 9.32 -1.15
CA ASN A 11 4.96 10.25 -1.65
C ASN A 11 6.33 10.09 -0.98
N ASP A 12 6.38 9.47 0.19
CA ASP A 12 7.62 9.15 0.90
C ASP A 12 8.29 7.85 0.42
N GLY A 13 7.67 7.14 -0.53
CA GLY A 13 8.15 5.88 -1.07
C GLY A 13 7.63 4.64 -0.35
N THR A 14 6.77 4.79 0.67
CA THR A 14 6.15 3.65 1.36
C THR A 14 5.20 2.94 0.40
N PHE A 15 5.44 1.64 0.17
CA PHE A 15 4.56 0.80 -0.64
C PHE A 15 3.39 0.29 0.18
N TRP A 16 2.25 0.17 -0.48
CA TRP A 16 0.99 -0.27 0.11
C TRP A 16 0.32 -1.31 -0.79
N GLN A 17 -0.39 -2.25 -0.17
CA GLN A 17 -1.31 -3.13 -0.86
C GLN A 17 -2.71 -2.98 -0.27
N ASN A 18 -3.71 -3.16 -1.13
CA ASN A 18 -5.12 -3.27 -0.75
C ASN A 18 -5.64 -4.60 -1.26
N HIS A 19 -6.07 -5.46 -0.35
CA HIS A 19 -6.77 -6.70 -0.69
C HIS A 19 -8.17 -6.66 -0.08
N ASN A 20 -9.20 -6.51 -0.92
CA ASN A 20 -10.60 -6.49 -0.52
C ASN A 20 -10.89 -5.49 0.62
N GLY A 21 -10.27 -4.31 0.60
CA GLY A 21 -10.44 -3.27 1.62
C GLY A 21 -9.52 -3.39 2.83
N THR A 22 -8.77 -4.50 2.98
CA THR A 22 -7.69 -4.61 3.96
C THR A 22 -6.43 -3.95 3.43
N TRP A 23 -5.89 -3.00 4.19
CA TRP A 23 -4.67 -2.28 3.84
C TRP A 23 -3.46 -2.85 4.59
N SER A 24 -2.33 -2.88 3.92
CA SER A 24 -1.04 -3.22 4.54
C SER A 24 0.07 -2.34 3.95
N TYR A 25 1.04 -1.99 4.77
CA TYR A 25 2.23 -1.23 4.37
C TYR A 25 3.45 -2.14 4.31
N TRP A 26 4.40 -1.83 3.43
CA TRP A 26 5.63 -2.59 3.29
C TRP A 26 6.66 -2.17 4.32
N SER A 27 7.32 -3.15 4.94
CA SER A 27 8.49 -2.99 5.78
C SER A 27 9.62 -3.84 5.19
N ASP A 28 10.81 -3.26 5.03
CA ASP A 28 11.97 -4.03 4.56
C ASP A 28 12.44 -5.10 5.57
N VAL A 29 12.01 -5.01 6.82
CA VAL A 29 12.39 -5.96 7.89
C VAL A 29 11.35 -7.08 8.03
N PHE A 30 10.05 -6.75 7.92
CA PHE A 30 8.96 -7.66 8.25
C PHE A 30 8.07 -8.04 7.05
N GLY A 31 8.27 -7.40 5.89
CA GLY A 31 7.38 -7.53 4.74
C GLY A 31 6.07 -6.76 4.93
N TRP A 32 4.94 -7.35 4.51
CA TRP A 32 3.63 -6.72 4.60
C TRP A 32 3.08 -6.71 6.02
N CYS A 33 2.91 -5.51 6.57
CA CYS A 33 2.32 -5.29 7.89
C CYS A 33 0.90 -4.74 7.76
N GLY A 34 -0.05 -5.36 8.47
CA GLY A 34 -1.44 -4.93 8.47
C GLY A 34 -1.61 -3.52 9.04
N TYR A 35 -2.38 -2.68 8.35
CA TYR A 35 -2.76 -1.36 8.83
C TYR A 35 -4.06 -1.45 9.61
N ILE A 36 -4.01 -1.03 10.88
CA ILE A 36 -5.16 -1.07 11.81
C ILE A 36 -5.80 0.31 12.04
N GLY A 37 -5.30 1.34 11.35
CA GLY A 37 -5.84 2.69 11.47
C GLY A 37 -7.12 2.89 10.66
N LEU A 38 -7.74 4.07 10.83
CA LEU A 38 -8.94 4.44 10.10
C LEU A 38 -8.63 4.62 8.60
N VAL A 39 -9.44 3.99 7.75
CA VAL A 39 -9.39 4.16 6.29
C VAL A 39 -10.45 5.20 5.89
N ASN A 40 -10.05 6.47 5.89
CA ASN A 40 -10.90 7.60 5.50
C ASN A 40 -10.40 8.29 4.22
N GLN A 41 -11.11 9.32 3.74
CA GLN A 41 -10.73 10.03 2.51
C GLN A 41 -9.32 10.63 2.57
N MET A 42 -8.87 11.10 3.74
CA MET A 42 -7.50 11.64 3.90
C MET A 42 -6.46 10.53 3.70
N PHE A 43 -6.69 9.35 4.29
CA PHE A 43 -5.82 8.19 4.10
C PHE A 43 -5.74 7.78 2.63
N LEU A 44 -6.90 7.72 1.94
CA LEU A 44 -7.00 7.34 0.53
C LEU A 44 -6.36 8.37 -0.41
N ASN A 45 -6.54 9.67 -0.14
CA ASN A 45 -5.94 10.75 -0.93
C ASN A 45 -4.41 10.73 -0.90
N ASN A 46 -3.80 10.09 0.09
CA ASN A 46 -2.35 9.92 0.18
C ASN A 46 -1.83 8.71 -0.61
N LYS A 47 -2.71 7.87 -1.18
CA LYS A 47 -2.34 6.65 -1.90
C LYS A 47 -2.34 6.89 -3.39
N ASN A 48 -1.14 6.90 -3.99
CA ASN A 48 -1.01 6.91 -5.44
C ASN A 48 -1.09 5.47 -5.95
N GLU A 49 -2.05 5.17 -6.81
CA GLU A 49 -2.18 3.85 -7.40
C GLU A 49 -1.01 3.58 -8.37
N LEU A 50 -0.37 2.42 -8.25
CA LEU A 50 0.79 2.06 -9.08
C LEU A 50 0.41 1.56 -10.48
N GLY A 51 -0.88 1.56 -10.80
CA GLY A 51 -1.42 0.90 -11.98
C GLY A 51 -1.33 -0.62 -11.85
N VAL A 52 -2.26 -1.34 -12.49
CA VAL A 52 -2.21 -2.81 -12.52
C VAL A 52 -1.00 -3.22 -13.34
N MET A 53 0.16 -3.48 -12.70
CA MET A 53 1.22 -4.26 -13.33
C MET A 53 0.67 -5.67 -13.51
N GLN A 54 0.03 -5.91 -14.65
CA GLN A 54 -0.40 -7.25 -15.05
C GLN A 54 0.84 -8.15 -15.06
N ALA A 55 0.78 -9.19 -14.24
CA ALA A 55 1.71 -10.30 -14.27
C ALA A 55 1.54 -11.12 -15.55
#